data_AF-X1F607-F1
#
_entry.id   AF-X1F607-F1
#
_cell.length_a   1.000
_cell.length_b   1.000
_cell.length_c   1.000
_cell.angle_alpha   90.00
_cell.angle_beta   90.00
_cell.angle_gamma   90.00
#
_symmetry.space_group_name_H-M   'P 1'
#
loop_
_entity.id
_entity.type
_entity.pdbx_description
1 polymer ?
#
loop_
_entity_poly.entity_id
_entity_poly.type
_entity_poly.pdbx_seq_one_letter_code
_entity_poly.pdbx_strand_id
1 'polypeptide(L)'
;IKSQLEIENEQNYDFDVISLQQAVTQQQLFFTIIDVFFTITLDATIVICLFGLLSSSYSTIIERKKEIGIIRTLGLKGKEITKLFTIESLIIMLSSGTVGVIVGWTTGLLLTTSMNLMSDLPNILTFPLSDMIAIFTISIIFILIGLKVLLKKSRKKKIVDIYRETM
;
A
#
# COMPACT_ATOMS: atom_id res chain seq x y z
N ILE A 1 8.52 24.23 69.55
CA ILE A 1 8.02 25.20 68.54
C ILE A 1 9.02 25.35 67.38
N LYS A 2 9.75 24.30 67.01
CA LYS A 2 10.61 24.25 65.80
C LYS A 2 10.47 22.93 65.02
N SER A 3 9.73 21.95 65.56
CA SER A 3 9.52 20.62 64.98
C SER A 3 8.17 20.46 64.26
N GLN A 4 7.42 21.55 64.06
CA GLN A 4 6.13 21.57 63.36
C GLN A 4 6.19 22.43 62.08
N LEU A 5 7.38 22.88 61.67
CA LEU A 5 7.59 23.65 60.44
C LEU A 5 8.30 22.84 59.35
N GLU A 6 8.65 21.57 59.60
CA GLU A 6 9.32 20.69 58.63
C GLU A 6 8.36 19.74 57.89
N ILE A 7 7.08 19.69 58.26
CA ILE A 7 6.10 18.77 57.63
C ILE A 7 5.27 19.47 56.53
N GLU A 8 5.34 20.80 56.42
CA GLU A 8 4.51 21.58 55.48
C GLU A 8 5.23 21.99 54.19
N ASN A 9 6.40 21.41 53.88
CA ASN A 9 7.17 21.77 52.69
C ASN A 9 7.44 20.61 51.72
N GLU A 10 6.81 19.46 51.95
CA GLU A 10 7.01 18.24 51.15
C GLU A 10 5.71 17.73 50.48
N GLN A 11 4.69 18.59 50.37
CA GLN A 11 3.40 18.26 49.75
C GLN A 11 3.00 19.20 48.60
N ASN A 12 3.91 20.07 48.13
CA ASN A 12 3.60 21.06 47.09
C ASN A 12 4.53 20.99 45.86
N TYR A 13 4.85 19.77 45.41
CA TYR A 13 5.56 19.53 44.14
C TYR A 13 5.11 18.26 43.39
N ASP A 14 3.99 17.63 43.76
CA ASP A 14 3.54 16.37 43.12
C ASP A 14 2.20 16.46 42.37
N PHE A 15 1.50 17.60 42.43
CA PHE A 15 0.23 17.79 41.72
C PHE A 15 0.35 18.38 40.30
N ASP A 16 1.57 18.77 39.88
CA ASP A 16 1.81 19.29 38.52
C ASP A 16 2.30 18.21 37.54
N VAL A 17 2.99 17.17 38.05
CA VAL A 17 3.45 16.06 37.20
C VAL A 17 2.35 15.08 36.85
N ILE A 18 1.33 14.89 37.71
CA ILE A 18 0.21 13.97 37.45
C ILE A 18 -0.78 14.58 36.44
N SER A 19 -0.98 15.90 36.45
CA SER A 19 -1.90 16.61 35.54
C SER A 19 -1.29 16.77 34.13
N LEU A 20 0.01 17.07 34.03
CA LEU A 20 0.73 17.13 32.76
C LEU A 20 0.89 15.74 32.14
N GLN A 21 1.17 14.70 32.95
CA GLN A 21 1.21 13.32 32.47
C GLN A 21 -0.16 12.87 31.96
N GLN A 22 -1.25 13.23 32.63
CA GLN A 22 -2.60 12.95 32.15
C GLN A 22 -2.92 13.73 30.86
N ALA A 23 -2.58 15.01 30.75
CA ALA A 23 -2.79 15.79 29.52
C ALA A 23 -1.99 15.23 28.32
N VAL A 24 -0.74 14.82 28.53
CA VAL A 24 0.10 14.19 27.50
C VAL A 24 -0.41 12.80 27.14
N THR A 25 -0.87 12.00 28.12
CA THR A 25 -1.45 10.67 27.86
C THR A 25 -2.76 10.78 27.05
N GLN A 26 -3.62 11.76 27.34
CA GLN A 26 -4.85 11.97 26.57
C GLN A 26 -4.57 12.41 25.13
N GLN A 27 -3.56 13.25 24.91
CA GLN A 27 -3.15 13.66 23.57
C GLN A 27 -2.53 12.48 22.78
N GLN A 28 -1.71 11.66 23.44
CA GLN A 28 -1.11 10.46 22.83
C GLN A 28 -2.15 9.40 22.48
N LEU A 29 -3.19 9.22 23.31
CA LEU A 29 -4.29 8.31 23.01
C LEU A 29 -5.05 8.73 21.74
N PHE A 30 -5.30 10.04 21.56
CA PHE A 30 -5.95 10.55 20.36
C PHE A 30 -5.13 10.27 19.09
N PHE A 31 -3.82 10.55 19.11
CA PHE A 31 -2.93 10.24 17.99
C PHE A 31 -2.84 8.74 17.70
N THR A 32 -2.77 7.90 18.75
CA THR A 32 -2.70 6.43 18.60
C THR A 32 -3.95 5.87 17.92
N ILE A 33 -5.14 6.35 18.28
CA ILE A 33 -6.40 5.89 17.66
C ILE A 33 -6.44 6.24 16.17
N ILE A 34 -5.99 7.46 15.82
CA ILE A 34 -5.91 7.90 14.43
C ILE A 34 -4.92 7.03 13.63
N ASP A 35 -3.74 6.76 14.18
CA ASP A 35 -2.72 5.93 13.53
C ASP A 35 -3.22 4.50 13.27
N VAL A 36 -3.88 3.89 14.25
CA VAL A 36 -4.48 2.55 14.10
C VAL A 36 -5.56 2.55 13.02
N PHE A 37 -6.44 3.56 13.00
CA PHE A 37 -7.48 3.70 11.99
C PHE A 37 -6.90 3.79 10.57
N PHE A 38 -5.87 4.61 10.38
CA PHE A 38 -5.20 4.73 9.09
C PHE A 38 -4.48 3.45 8.68
N THR A 39 -3.83 2.76 9.63
CA THR A 39 -3.13 1.48 9.38
C THR A 39 -4.10 0.42 8.84
N ILE A 40 -5.24 0.24 9.50
CA ILE A 40 -6.27 -0.73 9.07
C ILE A 40 -6.82 -0.37 7.68
N THR A 41 -7.05 0.92 7.42
CA THR A 41 -7.55 1.41 6.14
C THR A 41 -6.54 1.18 5.01
N LEU A 42 -5.25 1.35 5.30
CA LEU A 42 -4.16 1.10 4.36
C LEU A 42 -4.12 -0.38 3.98
N ASP A 43 -4.15 -1.28 4.96
CA ASP A 43 -4.15 -2.73 4.74
C ASP A 43 -5.37 -3.18 3.93
N ALA A 44 -6.57 -2.69 4.27
CA ALA A 44 -7.79 -3.00 3.53
C ALA A 44 -7.71 -2.54 2.07
N THR A 45 -7.17 -1.33 1.84
CA THR A 45 -7.00 -0.77 0.48
C THR A 45 -6.02 -1.59 -0.34
N ILE A 46 -4.93 -2.07 0.26
CA ILE A 46 -3.98 -2.96 -0.42
C ILE A 46 -4.72 -4.18 -0.93
N VAL A 47 -5.47 -4.88 -0.07
CA VAL A 47 -6.19 -6.10 -0.45
C VAL A 47 -7.14 -5.84 -1.63
N ILE A 48 -7.93 -4.77 -1.57
CA ILE A 48 -8.87 -4.40 -2.65
C ILE A 48 -8.13 -4.12 -3.96
N CYS A 49 -7.04 -3.36 -3.91
CA CYS A 49 -6.21 -3.07 -5.08
C CYS A 49 -5.64 -4.34 -5.71
N LEU A 50 -5.15 -5.28 -4.90
CA LEU A 50 -4.62 -6.55 -5.38
C LEU A 50 -5.67 -7.37 -6.14
N PHE A 51 -6.91 -7.42 -5.64
CA PHE A 51 -8.03 -8.06 -6.36
C PHE A 51 -8.37 -7.33 -7.65
N GLY A 52 -8.38 -6.00 -7.63
CA GLY A 52 -8.60 -5.18 -8.83
C GLY A 52 -7.56 -5.46 -9.93
N LEU A 53 -6.28 -5.55 -9.57
CA LEU A 53 -5.19 -5.88 -10.49
C LEU A 53 -5.35 -7.28 -11.10
N LEU A 54 -5.76 -8.28 -10.32
CA LEU A 54 -6.02 -9.63 -10.82
C LEU A 54 -7.20 -9.66 -11.80
N SER A 55 -8.28 -8.94 -11.49
CA SER A 55 -9.46 -8.85 -12.35
C SER A 55 -9.12 -8.20 -13.69
N SER A 56 -8.40 -7.08 -13.66
CA SER A 56 -7.94 -6.39 -14.88
C SER A 56 -7.03 -7.29 -15.72
N SER A 57 -6.03 -7.93 -15.10
CA SER A 57 -5.10 -8.82 -15.79
C SER A 57 -5.83 -10.03 -16.41
N TYR A 58 -6.86 -10.53 -15.74
CA TYR A 58 -7.71 -11.60 -16.25
C TYR A 58 -8.49 -11.18 -17.50
N SER A 59 -9.09 -9.97 -17.50
CA SER A 59 -9.79 -9.43 -18.68
C SER A 59 -8.85 -9.29 -19.86
N THR A 60 -7.67 -8.70 -19.67
CA THR A 60 -6.69 -8.55 -20.76
C THR A 60 -6.27 -9.91 -21.35
N ILE A 61 -6.14 -10.95 -20.51
CA ILE A 61 -5.86 -12.30 -21.00
C ILE A 61 -7.04 -12.86 -21.81
N ILE A 62 -8.29 -12.62 -21.40
CA ILE A 62 -9.48 -13.14 -22.10
C ILE A 62 -9.62 -12.52 -23.50
N GLU A 63 -9.41 -11.21 -23.60
CA GLU A 63 -9.50 -10.44 -24.84
C GLU A 63 -8.42 -10.88 -25.84
N ARG A 64 -7.19 -11.11 -25.35
CA ARG A 64 -6.04 -11.49 -26.18
C ARG A 64 -5.90 -12.99 -26.45
N LYS A 65 -6.88 -13.82 -26.06
CA LYS A 65 -6.83 -15.28 -26.32
C LYS A 65 -6.71 -15.62 -27.80
N LYS A 66 -7.40 -14.87 -28.69
CA LYS A 66 -7.36 -15.09 -30.14
C LYS A 66 -5.95 -14.83 -30.70
N GLU A 67 -5.33 -13.73 -30.30
CA GLU A 67 -3.96 -13.38 -30.69
C GLU A 67 -2.95 -14.44 -30.23
N ILE A 68 -3.05 -14.88 -28.97
CA ILE A 68 -2.20 -15.95 -28.41
C ILE A 68 -2.35 -17.27 -29.19
N GLY A 69 -3.56 -17.58 -29.67
CA GLY A 69 -3.84 -18.73 -30.52
C GLY A 69 -3.07 -18.66 -31.84
N ILE A 70 -3.14 -17.52 -32.53
CA ILE A 70 -2.43 -17.28 -33.80
C ILE A 70 -0.92 -17.38 -33.59
N ILE A 71 -0.38 -16.73 -32.57
CA ILE A 71 1.06 -16.73 -32.26
C ILE A 71 1.57 -18.15 -31.93
N ARG A 72 0.76 -18.98 -31.26
CA ARG A 72 1.11 -20.38 -30.98
C ARG A 72 1.15 -21.24 -32.24
N THR A 73 0.32 -20.96 -33.24
CA THR A 73 0.37 -21.68 -34.53
C THR A 73 1.63 -21.34 -35.33
N LEU A 74 2.21 -20.15 -35.12
CA LEU A 74 3.49 -19.74 -35.70
C LEU A 74 4.72 -20.36 -34.97
N GLY A 75 4.50 -21.17 -33.93
CA GLY A 75 5.55 -21.93 -33.26
C GLY A 75 6.13 -21.30 -31.99
N LEU A 76 5.59 -20.17 -31.51
CA LEU A 76 6.06 -19.54 -30.28
C LEU A 76 5.79 -20.42 -29.05
N LYS A 77 6.78 -20.54 -28.16
CA LYS A 77 6.65 -21.36 -26.95
C LYS A 77 5.79 -20.61 -25.93
N GLY A 78 4.88 -21.33 -25.25
CA GLY A 78 3.99 -20.72 -24.23
C GLY A 78 4.73 -20.03 -23.05
N LYS A 79 6.02 -20.32 -22.83
CA LYS A 79 6.86 -19.61 -21.86
C LYS A 79 7.22 -18.20 -22.31
N GLU A 80 7.41 -17.98 -23.62
CA GLU A 80 7.76 -16.68 -24.20
C GLU A 80 6.56 -15.73 -24.12
N ILE A 81 5.37 -16.25 -24.39
CA ILE A 81 4.10 -15.53 -24.21
C ILE A 81 3.94 -15.09 -22.76
N THR A 82 4.25 -15.98 -21.80
CA THR A 82 4.19 -15.64 -20.37
C THR A 82 5.15 -14.52 -20.01
N LYS A 83 6.37 -14.53 -20.56
CA LYS A 83 7.38 -13.48 -20.34
C LYS A 83 6.94 -12.13 -20.91
N LEU A 84 6.35 -12.12 -22.11
CA LEU A 84 5.83 -10.93 -22.76
C LEU A 84 4.78 -10.22 -21.89
N PHE A 85 3.75 -10.96 -21.46
CA PHE A 85 2.70 -10.42 -20.58
C PHE A 85 3.25 -9.95 -19.23
N THR A 86 4.27 -10.64 -18.69
CA THR A 86 4.92 -10.23 -17.44
C THR A 86 5.59 -8.87 -17.57
N ILE A 87 6.29 -8.64 -18.69
CA ILE A 87 6.97 -7.37 -18.95
C ILE A 87 5.94 -6.26 -19.16
N GLU A 88 4.88 -6.51 -19.93
CA GLU A 88 3.80 -5.52 -20.14
C GLU A 88 3.14 -5.11 -18.82
N SER A 89 2.78 -6.10 -17.98
CA SER A 89 2.17 -5.84 -16.67
C SER A 89 3.13 -5.08 -15.75
N LEU A 90 4.43 -5.40 -15.80
CA LEU A 90 5.46 -4.71 -15.03
C LEU A 90 5.59 -3.23 -15.44
N ILE A 91 5.55 -2.93 -16.74
CA ILE A 91 5.61 -1.55 -17.25
C ILE A 91 4.39 -0.76 -16.76
N ILE A 92 3.19 -1.34 -16.86
CA ILE A 92 1.96 -0.70 -16.37
C ILE A 92 2.07 -0.44 -14.87
N MET A 93 2.44 -1.44 -14.07
CA MET A 93 2.59 -1.31 -12.62
C MET A 93 3.64 -0.25 -12.23
N LEU A 94 4.79 -0.21 -12.91
CA LEU A 94 5.82 0.82 -12.68
C LEU A 94 5.29 2.22 -13.01
N SER A 95 4.57 2.36 -14.11
CA SER A 95 3.98 3.65 -14.50
C SER A 95 2.93 4.13 -13.49
N SER A 96 1.99 3.26 -13.09
CA SER A 96 0.96 3.58 -12.09
C SER A 96 1.56 3.84 -10.72
N GLY A 97 2.57 3.06 -10.31
CA GLY A 97 3.29 3.24 -9.06
C GLY A 97 3.97 4.60 -9.01
N THR A 98 4.70 4.98 -10.05
CA THR A 98 5.38 6.28 -10.14
C THR A 98 4.38 7.44 -10.02
N VAL A 99 3.26 7.36 -10.74
CA VAL A 99 2.19 8.37 -10.67
C VAL A 99 1.57 8.43 -9.27
N GLY A 100 1.28 7.27 -8.67
CA GLY A 100 0.71 7.19 -7.32
C GLY A 100 1.63 7.81 -6.25
N VAL A 101 2.94 7.58 -6.35
CA VAL A 101 3.93 8.18 -5.45
C VAL A 101 3.95 9.70 -5.57
N ILE A 102 3.93 10.23 -6.79
CA ILE A 102 3.93 11.69 -7.03
C ILE A 102 2.65 12.32 -6.45
N VAL A 103 1.50 11.72 -6.69
CA VAL A 103 0.21 12.22 -6.18
C VAL A 103 0.13 12.11 -4.65
N GLY A 104 0.58 10.99 -4.08
CA GLY A 104 0.60 10.80 -2.62
C GLY A 104 1.54 11.78 -1.93
N TRP A 105 2.74 11.97 -2.48
CA TRP A 105 3.72 12.95 -1.97
C TRP A 105 3.14 14.36 -1.99
N THR A 106 2.63 14.80 -3.15
CA THR A 106 2.09 16.17 -3.31
C THR A 106 0.93 16.43 -2.37
N THR A 107 0.03 15.46 -2.20
CA THR A 107 -1.10 15.57 -1.26
C THR A 107 -0.63 15.62 0.20
N GLY A 108 0.37 14.81 0.57
CA GLY A 108 0.98 14.84 1.91
C GLY A 108 1.66 16.18 2.22
N LEU A 109 2.35 16.77 1.24
CA LEU A 109 2.93 18.11 1.36
C LEU A 109 1.85 19.17 1.59
N LEU A 110 0.78 19.13 0.79
CA LEU A 110 -0.33 20.09 0.90
C LEU A 110 -0.99 19.99 2.27
N LEU A 111 -1.29 18.78 2.74
CA LEU A 111 -1.90 18.56 4.06
C LEU A 111 -1.00 19.09 5.19
N THR A 112 0.30 18.76 5.15
CA THR A 112 1.25 19.20 6.18
C THR A 112 1.38 20.72 6.19
N THR A 113 1.47 21.34 5.02
CA THR A 113 1.53 22.81 4.89
C THR A 113 0.27 23.46 5.46
N SER A 114 -0.91 22.92 5.18
CA SER A 114 -2.18 23.41 5.72
C SER A 114 -2.26 23.30 7.24
N MET A 115 -1.76 22.21 7.83
CA MET A 115 -1.75 22.03 9.29
C MET A 115 -0.77 22.99 9.98
N ASN A 116 0.40 23.23 9.39
CA ASN A 116 1.40 24.13 9.97
C ASN A 116 0.94 25.59 10.01
N LEU A 117 0.13 26.02 9.04
CA LEU A 117 -0.52 27.34 9.07
C LEU A 117 -1.47 27.51 10.27
N MET A 118 -1.98 26.42 10.85
CA MET A 118 -2.95 26.47 11.96
C MET A 118 -2.32 26.25 13.34
N SER A 119 -1.16 25.60 13.44
CA SER A 119 -0.63 25.13 14.73
C SER A 119 0.83 25.48 15.02
N ASP A 120 1.51 26.25 14.14
CA ASP A 120 2.92 26.65 14.28
C ASP A 120 3.87 25.47 14.61
N LEU A 121 3.48 24.26 14.20
CA LEU A 121 4.27 23.06 14.38
C LEU A 121 5.41 23.04 13.34
N PRO A 122 6.62 22.57 13.70
CA PRO A 122 7.68 22.39 12.72
C PRO A 122 7.30 21.32 11.68
N ASN A 123 7.55 21.63 10.40
CA ASN A 123 7.40 20.70 9.28
C ASN A 123 8.39 19.53 9.39
N ILE A 124 8.09 18.51 10.18
CA ILE A 124 8.85 17.25 10.16
C ILE A 124 8.25 16.27 9.14
N LEU A 125 8.38 16.63 7.87
CA LEU A 125 8.15 15.67 6.78
C LEU A 125 9.29 14.67 6.75
N THR A 126 9.17 13.63 7.58
CA THR A 126 10.06 12.48 7.50
C THR A 126 9.56 11.62 6.34
N PHE A 127 10.41 11.40 5.35
CA PHE A 127 10.04 10.57 4.21
C PHE A 127 10.33 9.09 4.53
N PRO A 128 9.31 8.23 4.77
CA PRO A 128 9.52 6.84 5.14
C PRO A 128 9.87 6.01 3.90
N LEU A 129 11.13 6.11 3.46
CA LEU A 129 11.65 5.36 2.31
C LEU A 129 11.51 3.84 2.50
N SER A 130 11.63 3.37 3.75
CA SER A 130 11.50 1.95 4.09
C SER A 130 10.14 1.38 3.70
N ASP A 131 9.06 2.07 4.07
CA ASP A 131 7.70 1.57 3.85
C ASP A 131 7.33 1.58 2.37
N MET A 132 7.78 2.60 1.64
CA MET A 132 7.61 2.67 0.19
C MET A 132 8.28 1.48 -0.51
N ILE A 133 9.55 1.20 -0.18
CA ILE A 133 10.29 0.09 -0.79
C ILE A 133 9.62 -1.25 -0.42
N ALA A 134 9.16 -1.41 0.81
CA ALA A 134 8.43 -2.60 1.24
C ALA A 134 7.15 -2.82 0.43
N ILE A 135 6.29 -1.80 0.28
CA ILE A 135 5.03 -1.91 -0.48
C ILE A 135 5.32 -2.19 -1.96
N PHE A 136 6.31 -1.51 -2.54
CA PHE A 136 6.66 -1.68 -3.95
C PHE A 136 7.17 -3.10 -4.24
N THR A 137 8.01 -3.64 -3.36
CA THR A 137 8.52 -5.02 -3.48
C THR A 137 7.41 -6.06 -3.31
N ILE A 138 6.51 -5.88 -2.33
CA ILE A 138 5.34 -6.75 -2.15
C ILE A 138 4.45 -6.75 -3.40
N SER A 139 4.21 -5.58 -4.00
CA SER A 139 3.38 -5.44 -5.20
C SER A 139 4.02 -6.13 -6.42
N ILE A 140 5.34 -5.98 -6.62
CA ILE A 140 6.10 -6.70 -7.64
C ILE A 140 5.99 -8.21 -7.46
N ILE A 141 6.15 -8.70 -6.23
CA ILE A 141 6.06 -10.14 -5.93
C ILE A 141 4.64 -10.64 -6.23
N PHE A 142 3.62 -9.88 -5.83
CA PHE A 142 2.23 -10.24 -6.03
C PHE A 142 1.87 -10.36 -7.52
N ILE A 143 2.27 -9.39 -8.36
CA ILE A 143 1.98 -9.46 -9.81
C ILE A 143 2.71 -10.65 -10.47
N LEU A 144 3.96 -10.92 -10.08
CA LEU A 144 4.73 -12.05 -10.62
C LEU A 144 4.07 -13.39 -10.27
N ILE A 145 3.55 -13.53 -9.04
CA ILE A 145 2.83 -14.73 -8.60
C ILE A 145 1.46 -14.81 -9.29
N GLY A 146 0.67 -13.74 -9.24
CA GLY A 146 -0.67 -13.67 -9.80
C GLY A 146 -0.68 -14.02 -11.29
N LEU A 147 0.24 -13.43 -12.06
CA LEU A 147 0.34 -13.68 -13.49
C LEU A 147 0.84 -15.09 -13.81
N LYS A 148 1.82 -15.61 -13.05
CA LYS A 148 2.25 -17.03 -13.18
C LYS A 148 1.09 -17.98 -12.90
N VAL A 149 0.26 -17.71 -11.89
CA VAL A 149 -0.91 -18.52 -11.54
C VAL A 149 -1.98 -18.46 -12.65
N LEU A 150 -2.36 -17.27 -13.09
CA LEU A 150 -3.35 -17.07 -14.17
C LEU A 150 -2.92 -17.77 -15.46
N LEU A 151 -1.67 -17.56 -15.86
CA LEU A 151 -1.14 -18.11 -17.12
C LEU A 151 -0.86 -19.61 -17.02
N LYS A 152 -0.46 -20.15 -15.86
CA LYS A 152 -0.34 -21.61 -15.65
C LYS A 152 -1.69 -22.30 -15.80
N LYS A 153 -2.78 -21.68 -15.32
CA LYS A 153 -4.14 -22.19 -15.50
C LYS A 153 -4.55 -22.14 -16.97
N SER A 154 -4.27 -21.05 -17.68
CA SER A 154 -4.58 -20.88 -19.11
C SER A 154 -3.76 -21.81 -20.02
N ARG A 155 -2.48 -22.06 -19.69
CA ARG A 155 -1.57 -22.90 -20.49
C ARG A 155 -2.00 -24.37 -20.62
N LYS A 156 -2.81 -24.88 -19.70
CA LYS A 156 -3.25 -26.30 -19.68
C LYS A 156 -4.48 -26.57 -20.54
N LYS A 157 -5.23 -25.54 -20.97
CA LYS A 157 -6.35 -25.73 -21.89
C LYS A 157 -5.83 -26.04 -23.29
N LYS A 158 -6.38 -27.06 -23.95
CA LYS A 158 -6.03 -27.40 -25.33
C LYS A 158 -6.54 -26.28 -26.25
N ILE A 159 -5.83 -26.02 -27.34
CA ILE A 159 -6.13 -24.94 -28.29
C ILE A 159 -7.53 -25.14 -28.90
N VAL A 160 -7.95 -26.39 -29.13
CA VAL A 160 -9.29 -26.73 -29.65
C VAL A 160 -10.42 -26.29 -28.71
N ASP A 161 -10.23 -26.35 -27.39
CA ASP A 161 -11.27 -25.95 -26.43
C ASP A 161 -11.50 -24.43 -26.44
N ILE A 162 -10.47 -23.66 -26.80
CA ILE A 162 -10.57 -22.20 -26.91
C ILE A 162 -11.47 -21.80 -28.08
N TYR A 163 -11.39 -22.51 -29.22
CA TYR A 163 -12.24 -22.25 -30.38
C TYR A 163 -13.70 -22.66 -30.13
N ARG A 164 -13.93 -23.72 -29.34
CA ARG A 164 -15.27 -24.22 -29.02
C ARG A 164 -16.03 -23.37 -28.00
N GLU A 165 -15.34 -22.61 -27.15
CA GLU A 165 -15.95 -21.61 -26.24
C GLU A 165 -16.25 -20.27 -26.93
N THR A 166 -15.75 -20.02 -28.14
CA THR A 166 -15.88 -18.72 -28.85
C THR A 166 -16.88 -18.68 -30.00
N MET A 167 -17.52 -19.82 -30.33
CA MET A 167 -18.68 -19.90 -31.24
C MET A 167 -19.94 -20.15 -30.41
#